data_AF-A0ABD5DFA1-F1
#
_entry.id   AF-A0ABD5DFA1-F1
#
_cell.length_a   1.000
_cell.length_b   1.000
_cell.length_c   1.000
_cell.angle_alpha   90.00
_cell.angle_beta   90.00
_cell.angle_gamma   90.00
#
_symmetry.space_group_name_H-M   'P 1'
#
loop_
_entity.id
_entity.type
_entity.pdbx_description
1 polymer ?
#
loop_
_entity_poly.entity_id
_entity_poly.type
_entity_poly.pdbx_seq_one_letter_code
_entity_poly.pdbx_strand_id
1 'polypeptide(L)'
;MKTIRTTCPYCGVGCGVLASVDDAGQVSVRGDDQHPANLGRLCVKGAALGETTGLAGRLLTPEVDGQQVAWPQALAETAARLRQIIDQHGPQAVAFYA
;
A
#
# COMPACT_ATOMS: atom_id res chain seq x y z
N MET A 1 -1.69 24.66 0.63
CA MET A 1 -1.53 23.29 0.10
C MET A 1 -0.14 22.76 0.47
N LYS A 2 -0.06 21.70 1.28
CA LYS A 2 1.23 21.12 1.73
C LYS A 2 1.73 20.12 0.67
N THR A 3 2.93 20.34 0.16
CA THR A 3 3.61 19.36 -0.72
C THR A 3 4.45 18.40 0.12
N ILE A 4 4.33 17.11 -0.15
CA ILE A 4 5.01 16.02 0.57
C ILE A 4 5.90 15.28 -0.42
N ARG A 5 7.17 15.08 -0.04
CA ARG A 5 8.08 14.19 -0.76
C ARG A 5 7.80 12.74 -0.38
N THR A 6 7.63 11.88 -1.37
CA THR A 6 7.44 10.43 -1.20
C THR A 6 7.98 9.70 -2.43
N THR A 7 7.77 8.39 -2.51
CA THR A 7 8.24 7.53 -3.61
C THR A 7 7.09 6.95 -4.41
N CYS A 8 7.33 6.69 -5.69
CA CYS A 8 6.43 5.94 -6.55
C CYS A 8 6.43 4.46 -6.13
N PRO A 9 5.26 3.85 -5.81
CA PRO A 9 5.19 2.49 -5.27
C PRO A 9 5.17 1.38 -6.35
N TYR A 10 5.37 1.70 -7.63
CA TYR A 10 5.10 0.72 -8.70
C TYR A 10 6.23 -0.26 -8.99
N CYS A 11 7.45 0.22 -9.25
CA CYS A 11 8.57 -0.64 -9.60
C CYS A 11 9.79 -0.36 -8.73
N GLY A 12 10.80 -1.21 -8.81
CA GLY A 12 12.02 -1.12 -7.99
C GLY A 12 12.93 0.08 -8.28
N VAL A 13 12.61 0.93 -9.27
CA VAL A 13 13.39 2.15 -9.52
C VAL A 13 13.25 3.15 -8.37
N GLY A 14 12.08 3.19 -7.72
CA GLY A 14 11.83 4.08 -6.58
C GLY A 14 11.90 5.56 -6.94
N CYS A 15 11.29 5.97 -8.07
CA CYS A 15 11.24 7.39 -8.47
C CYS A 15 10.69 8.27 -7.34
N GLY A 16 11.34 9.39 -7.07
CA GLY A 16 10.86 10.38 -6.12
C GLY A 16 9.74 11.21 -6.72
N VAL A 17 8.71 11.46 -5.92
CA VAL A 17 7.55 12.25 -6.30
C VAL A 17 7.22 13.31 -5.24
N LEU A 18 6.64 14.40 -5.71
CA LEU A 18 6.04 15.45 -4.90
C LEU A 18 4.53 15.30 -5.02
N ALA A 19 3.89 14.97 -3.88
CA ALA A 19 2.45 14.78 -3.78
C ALA A 19 1.82 15.92 -2.98
N SER A 20 0.69 16.43 -3.45
CA SER A 20 -0.08 17.49 -2.78
C SER A 20 -1.57 17.14 -2.79
N VAL A 21 -2.27 17.50 -1.72
CA VAL A 21 -3.73 17.32 -1.60
C VAL A 21 -4.38 18.70 -1.53
N ASP A 22 -5.41 18.92 -2.35
CA ASP A 22 -6.20 20.16 -2.31
C ASP A 22 -7.31 20.11 -1.25
N ASP A 23 -8.07 21.21 -1.12
CA ASP A 23 -9.15 21.33 -0.14
C ASP A 23 -10.33 20.39 -0.44
N ALA A 24 -10.43 19.88 -1.67
CA ALA A 24 -11.43 18.88 -2.07
C ALA A 24 -10.93 17.43 -1.86
N GLY A 25 -9.69 17.24 -1.41
CA GLY A 25 -9.08 15.92 -1.20
C GLY A 25 -8.47 15.29 -2.45
N GLN A 26 -8.41 16.01 -3.57
CA GLN A 26 -7.79 15.51 -4.80
C GLN A 26 -6.28 15.47 -4.65
N VAL A 27 -5.68 14.33 -5.00
CA VAL A 27 -4.23 14.14 -4.98
C VAL A 27 -3.64 14.52 -6.34
N SER A 28 -2.64 15.39 -6.32
CA SER A 28 -1.79 15.72 -7.47
C SER A 28 -0.38 15.20 -7.24
N VAL A 29 0.26 14.70 -8.31
CA VAL A 29 1.60 14.12 -8.25
C VAL A 29 2.45 14.65 -9.40
N ARG A 30 3.70 15.02 -9.09
CA ARG A 30 4.73 15.31 -10.09
C ARG A 30 6.07 14.71 -9.66
N GLY A 31 7.03 14.59 -10.58
CA GLY A 31 8.36 14.12 -10.23
C GLY A 31 9.09 15.10 -9.31
N ASP A 32 9.91 14.56 -8.41
CA ASP A 32 10.84 15.37 -7.61
C ASP A 32 12.13 15.61 -8.40
N ASP A 33 12.36 16.87 -8.78
CA ASP A 33 13.53 17.31 -9.55
C ASP A 33 14.85 17.11 -8.79
N GLN A 34 14.78 16.98 -7.46
CA GLN A 34 15.94 16.76 -6.59
C GLN A 34 16.21 15.27 -6.32
N HIS A 35 15.32 14.37 -6.74
CA HIS A 35 15.48 12.95 -6.45
C HIS A 35 16.41 12.26 -7.45
N PRO A 36 17.46 11.55 -6.98
CA PRO A 36 18.54 11.07 -7.85
C PRO A 36 18.09 9.98 -8.83
N ALA A 37 17.06 9.19 -8.48
CA ALA A 37 16.60 8.08 -9.32
C ALA A 37 15.95 8.54 -10.63
N ASN A 38 15.34 9.72 -10.67
CA ASN A 38 14.49 10.13 -11.79
C ASN A 38 14.67 11.59 -12.24
N LEU A 39 15.29 12.45 -11.43
CA LEU A 39 15.58 13.85 -11.78
C LEU A 39 14.32 14.56 -12.33
N GLY A 40 13.20 14.42 -11.62
CA GLY A 40 11.91 15.03 -11.99
C GLY A 40 11.11 14.27 -13.06
N ARG A 41 11.68 13.28 -13.75
CA ARG A 41 10.97 12.53 -14.80
C ARG A 41 10.06 11.46 -14.22
N LEU A 42 8.95 11.17 -14.90
CA LEU A 42 8.05 10.07 -14.57
C LEU A 42 7.63 9.32 -15.84
N CYS A 43 7.43 8.00 -15.73
CA CYS A 43 6.73 7.23 -16.76
C CYS A 43 5.21 7.42 -16.63
N VAL A 44 4.44 6.89 -17.58
CA VAL A 44 2.96 6.99 -17.57
C VAL A 44 2.32 6.53 -16.26
N LYS A 45 2.82 5.45 -15.66
CA LYS A 45 2.31 4.94 -14.36
C LYS A 45 2.55 5.95 -13.23
N GLY A 46 3.76 6.52 -13.18
CA GLY A 46 4.12 7.50 -12.15
C GLY A 46 3.32 8.80 -12.29
N ALA A 47 3.09 9.26 -13.52
CA ALA A 47 2.32 10.47 -13.79
C ALA A 47 0.83 10.32 -13.39
N ALA A 48 0.25 9.13 -13.55
CA ALA A 48 -1.14 8.84 -13.21
C ALA A 48 -1.38 8.49 -11.73
N LEU A 49 -0.37 8.58 -10.84
CA LEU A 49 -0.48 8.14 -9.45
C LEU A 49 -1.66 8.79 -8.69
N GLY A 50 -1.88 10.10 -8.90
CA GLY A 50 -2.95 10.85 -8.24
C GLY A 50 -4.36 10.30 -8.55
N GLU A 51 -4.55 9.66 -9.69
CA GLU A 51 -5.84 9.07 -10.09
C GLU A 51 -6.15 7.76 -9.33
N THR A 52 -5.12 7.12 -8.76
CA THR A 52 -5.26 5.80 -8.10
C THR A 52 -5.59 5.91 -6.60
N THR A 53 -5.67 7.12 -6.06
CA THR A 53 -5.90 7.33 -4.62
C THR A 53 -7.36 7.28 -4.20
N GLY A 54 -8.30 7.11 -5.15
CA GLY A 54 -9.73 6.99 -4.89
C GLY A 54 -10.14 5.71 -4.13
N LEU A 55 -11.40 5.67 -3.68
CA LEU A 55 -11.96 4.57 -2.89
C LEU A 55 -12.66 3.49 -3.71
N ALA A 56 -12.79 3.67 -5.03
CA ALA A 56 -13.48 2.72 -5.90
C ALA A 56 -12.80 1.33 -5.82
N GLY A 57 -13.55 0.32 -5.36
CA GLY A 57 -13.05 -1.05 -5.19
C GLY A 57 -12.04 -1.24 -4.05
N ARG A 58 -11.81 -0.23 -3.20
CA ARG A 58 -10.86 -0.33 -2.08
C ARG A 58 -11.46 -1.17 -0.94
N LEU A 59 -10.72 -2.17 -0.49
CA LEU A 59 -11.05 -2.93 0.72
C LEU A 59 -10.76 -2.06 1.96
N LEU A 60 -11.80 -1.78 2.76
CA LEU A 60 -11.72 -0.88 3.92
C LEU A 60 -11.89 -1.59 5.28
N THR A 61 -12.36 -2.83 5.25
CA THR A 61 -12.64 -3.64 6.44
C THR A 61 -12.04 -5.03 6.27
N PRO A 62 -11.50 -5.64 7.33
CA PRO A 62 -11.00 -7.00 7.26
C PRO A 62 -12.16 -8.00 7.18
N GLU A 63 -11.89 -9.15 6.57
CA GLU A 63 -12.84 -10.25 6.45
C GLU A 63 -12.19 -11.57 6.91
N VAL A 64 -12.96 -12.40 7.59
CA VAL A 64 -12.61 -13.78 7.96
C VAL A 64 -13.68 -14.69 7.40
N ASP A 65 -13.30 -15.64 6.55
CA ASP A 65 -14.20 -16.59 5.89
C ASP A 65 -15.40 -15.90 5.19
N GLY A 66 -15.16 -14.75 4.56
CA GLY A 66 -16.17 -13.94 3.84
C GLY A 66 -17.08 -13.09 4.73
N GLN A 67 -16.81 -13.02 6.04
CA GLN A 67 -17.55 -12.19 6.98
C GLN A 67 -16.71 -10.99 7.40
N GLN A 68 -17.29 -9.79 7.34
CA GLN A 68 -16.65 -8.58 7.86
C GLN A 68 -16.52 -8.64 9.37
N VAL A 69 -15.32 -8.30 9.86
CA VAL A 69 -15.00 -8.34 11.30
C VAL A 69 -14.23 -7.08 11.73
N ALA A 70 -14.07 -6.89 13.04
CA ALA A 70 -13.18 -5.86 13.57
C ALA A 70 -11.71 -6.31 13.50
N TRP A 71 -10.78 -5.35 13.43
CA TRP A 71 -9.33 -5.62 13.41
C TRP A 71 -8.85 -6.56 14.53
N PRO A 72 -9.24 -6.39 15.81
CA PRO A 72 -8.81 -7.30 16.87
C PRO A 72 -9.21 -8.76 16.62
N GLN A 73 -10.39 -8.99 16.06
CA GLN A 73 -10.87 -10.33 15.72
C GLN A 73 -10.10 -10.91 14.53
N ALA A 74 -9.91 -10.16 13.45
CA ALA A 74 -9.14 -10.62 12.29
C ALA A 74 -7.70 -11.03 12.65
N LEU A 75 -7.04 -10.23 13.49
CA LEU A 75 -5.69 -10.51 13.97
C LEU A 75 -5.66 -11.73 14.90
N ALA A 76 -6.61 -11.85 15.83
CA ALA A 76 -6.70 -12.99 16.73
C ALA A 76 -6.92 -14.31 15.96
N GLU A 77 -7.83 -14.32 14.99
CA GLU A 77 -8.11 -15.52 14.19
C GLU A 77 -6.92 -15.93 13.32
N THR A 78 -6.27 -14.96 12.67
CA THR A 78 -5.06 -15.20 11.88
C THR A 78 -3.95 -15.81 12.76
N ALA A 79 -3.71 -15.22 13.94
CA ALA A 79 -2.69 -15.70 14.87
C ALA A 79 -3.01 -17.10 15.41
N ALA A 80 -4.26 -17.36 15.79
CA ALA A 80 -4.70 -18.66 16.30
C ALA A 80 -4.54 -19.77 15.26
N ARG A 81 -4.98 -19.54 14.02
CA ARG A 81 -4.86 -20.54 12.93
C ARG A 81 -3.41 -20.79 12.53
N LEU A 82 -2.59 -19.73 12.41
CA LEU A 82 -1.16 -19.88 12.16
C LEU A 82 -0.46 -20.66 13.28
N ARG A 83 -0.78 -20.35 14.55
CA ARG A 83 -0.24 -21.08 15.71
C ARG A 83 -0.60 -22.56 15.65
N GLN A 84 -1.86 -22.88 15.38
CA GLN A 84 -2.33 -24.25 15.26
C GLN A 84 -1.55 -25.03 14.17
N ILE A 85 -1.34 -24.43 13.00
CA ILE A 85 -0.56 -25.04 11.92
C ILE A 85 0.89 -25.30 12.37
N ILE A 86 1.52 -24.31 13.01
CA ILE A 86 2.89 -24.42 13.52
C ILE A 86 3.01 -25.52 14.57
N ASP A 87 2.07 -25.61 15.51
CA ASP A 87 2.09 -26.60 16.59
C ASP A 87 1.90 -28.03 16.03
N GLN A 88 1.14 -28.19 14.94
CA GLN A 88 0.87 -29.48 14.31
C GLN A 88 1.94 -29.93 13.32
N HIS A 89 2.50 -29.01 12.54
CA HIS A 89 3.34 -29.32 11.37
C HIS A 89 4.76 -28.73 11.45
N GLY A 90 5.07 -27.98 12.50
CA GLY A 90 6.33 -27.26 12.66
C GLY A 90 6.33 -25.90 11.96
N PRO A 91 7.27 -25.00 12.34
CA PRO A 91 7.30 -23.63 11.82
C PRO A 91 7.60 -23.54 10.32
N GLN A 92 8.20 -24.57 9.72
CA GLN A 92 8.48 -24.64 8.29
C GLN A 92 7.22 -24.85 7.42
N ALA A 93 6.06 -25.11 8.04
CA ALA A 93 4.78 -25.23 7.35
C ALA A 93 4.17 -23.86 6.95
N VAL A 94 4.77 -22.74 7.36
CA VAL A 94 4.32 -21.38 7.03
C VAL A 94 5.31 -20.70 6.08
N ALA A 95 4.78 -20.06 5.04
CA ALA A 95 5.56 -19.26 4.10
C ALA A 95 4.92 -17.87 3.90
N PHE A 96 5.75 -16.89 3.57
CA PHE A 96 5.31 -15.56 3.18
C PHE A 96 5.58 -15.37 1.68
N TYR A 97 4.59 -14.82 0.97
CA TYR A 97 4.74 -14.38 -0.42
C TYR A 97 4.38 -12.90 -0.46
N ALA A 98 5.27 -12.08 -1.01
CA ALA A 98 5.17 -10.63 -1.02
C ALA A 98 5.62 -10.07 -2.37
#